data_AF-A0A3B9IEP7-F1
#
_entry.id   AF-A0A3B9IEP7-F1
#
_cell.length_a   1.000
_cell.length_b   1.000
_cell.length_c   1.000
_cell.angle_alpha   90.00
_cell.angle_beta   90.00
_cell.angle_gamma   90.00
#
_symmetry.space_group_name_H-M   'P 1'
#
loop_
_entity.id
_entity.type
_entity.pdbx_description
1 polymer ?
#
loop_
_entity_poly.entity_id
_entity_poly.type
_entity_poly.pdbx_seq_one_letter_code
_entity_poly.pdbx_strand_id
1 'polypeptide(L)' 'RGVEIDSELADDIDRSVILDQVELGVAVRQACLDVLCRNLPA' A
#
# COMPACT_ATOMS: atom_id res chain seq x y z
N ARG A 1 8.77 -14.01 1.36
CA ARG A 1 8.17 -15.36 1.29
C ARG A 1 9.07 -16.34 2.01
N GLY A 2 8.52 -17.27 2.80
CA GLY A 2 9.29 -18.25 3.57
C GLY A 2 10.12 -17.69 4.73
N VAL A 3 10.02 -16.38 4.99
CA VAL A 3 10.67 -15.69 6.12
C VAL A 3 9.65 -14.77 6.80
N GLU A 4 9.23 -13.67 6.15
CA GLU A 4 8.25 -12.74 6.75
C GLU A 4 6.79 -13.17 6.56
N ILE A 5 6.52 -13.96 5.52
CA ILE A 5 5.19 -14.47 5.20
C ILE A 5 5.29 -15.84 4.57
N ASP A 6 4.39 -16.73 4.97
CA ASP A 6 4.23 -18.05 4.37
C ASP A 6 3.90 -17.94 2.87
N SER A 7 4.49 -18.81 2.05
CA SER A 7 4.35 -18.75 0.60
C SER A 7 2.93 -19.05 0.13
N GLU A 8 2.24 -20.00 0.76
CA GLU A 8 0.86 -20.35 0.40
C GLU A 8 -0.08 -19.19 0.74
N LEU A 9 0.10 -18.58 1.91
CA LEU A 9 -0.69 -17.41 2.31
C LEU A 9 -0.42 -16.18 1.42
N ALA A 10 0.83 -15.97 0.99
CA ALA A 10 1.17 -14.84 0.13
C ALA A 10 0.52 -14.93 -1.26
N ASP A 11 0.33 -16.16 -1.75
CA ASP A 11 -0.12 -16.46 -3.12
C ASP A 11 -1.62 -16.74 -3.24
N ASP A 12 -2.28 -17.01 -2.12
CA ASP A 12 -3.72 -17.20 -2.05
C ASP A 12 -4.44 -15.86 -2.26
N ILE A 13 -5.05 -15.66 -3.44
CA ILE A 13 -5.73 -14.41 -3.81
C ILE A 13 -6.97 -14.11 -2.95
N ASP A 14 -7.60 -15.13 -2.37
CA ASP A 14 -8.82 -14.95 -1.57
C ASP A 14 -8.50 -14.57 -0.11
N ARG A 15 -7.24 -14.73 0.30
CA ARG A 15 -6.78 -14.47 1.67
C ARG A 15 -5.68 -13.41 1.77
N SER A 16 -4.84 -13.32 0.75
CA SER A 16 -3.72 -12.37 0.67
C SER A 16 -4.24 -10.99 0.32
N VAL A 17 -3.92 -10.01 1.16
CA VAL A 17 -4.28 -8.59 0.93
C VAL A 17 -3.10 -7.77 0.42
N ILE A 18 -2.03 -8.42 -0.06
CA ILE A 18 -0.78 -7.72 -0.43
C ILE A 18 -1.02 -6.70 -1.54
N LEU A 19 -1.82 -7.05 -2.56
CA LEU A 19 -2.11 -6.14 -3.68
C LEU A 19 -2.91 -4.93 -3.20
N ASP A 20 -3.98 -5.16 -2.45
CA ASP A 20 -4.81 -4.11 -1.87
C ASP A 20 -3.99 -3.20 -0.94
N GLN A 21 -3.10 -3.77 -0.13
CA GLN A 21 -2.20 -3.00 0.74
C GLN A 21 -1.23 -2.12 -0.05
N VAL A 22 -0.71 -2.58 -1.19
CA VAL A 22 0.15 -1.77 -2.05
C VAL A 22 -0.64 -0.59 -2.62
N GLU A 23 -1.85 -0.84 -3.12
CA GLU A 23 -2.73 0.19 -3.65
C GLU A 23 -3.10 1.23 -2.58
N LEU A 24 -3.60 0.77 -1.43
CA LEU A 24 -3.93 1.63 -0.30
C LEU A 24 -2.71 2.43 0.18
N GLY A 25 -1.53 1.82 0.20
CA GLY A 25 -0.30 2.50 0.56
C GLY A 25 0.07 3.63 -0.41
N VAL A 26 -0.14 3.44 -1.72
CA VAL A 26 0.03 4.50 -2.72
C VAL A 26 -0.98 5.62 -2.49
N ALA A 27 -2.26 5.27 -2.30
CA ALA A 27 -3.32 6.24 -2.06
C ALA A 27 -3.04 7.12 -0.83
N VAL A 28 -2.60 6.52 0.28
CA VAL A 28 -2.24 7.27 1.50
C VAL A 28 -1.09 8.24 1.24
N ARG A 29 -0.03 7.83 0.54
CA ARG A 29 1.09 8.74 0.24
C ARG A 29 0.65 9.88 -0.68
N GLN A 30 -0.18 9.60 -1.69
CA GLN A 30 -0.75 10.64 -2.54
C GLN A 30 -1.60 11.62 -1.74
N ALA A 31 -2.41 11.14 -0.79
CA ALA A 31 -3.18 11.99 0.10
C ALA A 31 -2.27 12.85 1.01
N CYS A 32 -1.19 12.29 1.54
CA CYS A 32 -0.20 13.06 2.31
C CYS A 32 0.45 14.15 1.45
N LEU A 33 0.87 13.81 0.22
CA LEU A 33 1.45 14.78 -0.71
C LEU A 33 0.46 15.88 -1.07
N ASP A 34 -0.80 15.53 -1.34
CA ASP A 34 -1.87 16.50 -1.60
C ASP A 34 -2.03 17.49 -0.43
N VAL A 35 -2.13 16.99 0.81
CA VAL A 35 -2.22 17.83 2.00
C VAL A 35 -1.01 18.77 2.15
N LEU A 36 0.20 18.27 1.93
CA LEU A 36 1.42 19.08 2.02
C LEU A 36 1.47 20.13 0.90
N CYS A 37 1.08 19.76 -0.31
CA CYS A 37 1.16 20.64 -1.48
C CYS A 37 0.13 21.76 -1.46
N ARG A 38 -1.00 21.60 -0.76
CA ARG A 38 -2.00 22.67 -0.58
C ARG A 38 -1.46 23.95 0.07
N ASN A 39 -0.32 23.87 0.76
CA ASN A 39 0.31 25.01 1.44
C ASN A 39 1.56 25.55 0.71
N LEU A 40 1.88 25.04 -0.49
CA LEU A 40 2.98 25.55 -1.29
C LEU A 40 2.57 26.85 -2.01
N PRO A 41 3.38 27.91 -1.96
CA PRO A 41 3.17 29.08 -2.81
C PRO A 41 3.31 28.69 -4.29
N ALA A 42 2.54 29.37 -5.15
CA ALA A 42 2.56 29.20 -6.61
C ALA A 42 3.86 29.69 -7.24
#